data_AF-A0A2N6EUM1-F1
#
_entry.id   AF-A0A2N6EUM1-F1
#
_cell.length_a   1.000
_cell.length_b   1.000
_cell.length_c   1.000
_cell.angle_alpha   90.00
_cell.angle_beta   90.00
_cell.angle_gamma   90.00
#
_symmetry.space_group_name_H-M   'P 1'
#
loop_
_entity.id
_entity.type
_entity.pdbx_description
1 polymer ?
#
loop_
_entity_poly.entity_id
_entity_poly.type
_entity_poly.pdbx_seq_one_letter_code
_entity_poly.pdbx_strand_id
1 'polypeptide(L)' 'GVAESLAPFDTRIVFRGTRAATLAGTNDRDLAVVIEFRDQTTLENWFNSDTYQALIPLRDRAADVVITTYEAD' A
#
# COMPACT_ATOMS: atom_id res chain seq x y z
N GLY A 1 -2.15 6.68 -10.24
CA GLY A 1 -1.89 5.32 -9.68
C GLY A 1 -1.39 5.40 -8.25
N VAL A 2 -1.13 4.29 -7.53
CA VAL A 2 -0.75 4.33 -6.10
C VAL A 2 0.46 5.25 -5.82
N ALA A 3 1.52 5.18 -6.63
CA ALA A 3 2.69 6.04 -6.46
C ALA A 3 2.37 7.54 -6.68
N GLU A 4 1.44 7.85 -7.57
CA GLU A 4 1.02 9.21 -7.88
C GLU A 4 0.10 9.77 -6.80
N SER A 5 -0.79 8.95 -6.23
CA SER A 5 -1.66 9.40 -5.13
C SER A 5 -0.88 9.68 -3.85
N LEU A 6 0.34 9.15 -3.72
CA LEU A 6 1.25 9.43 -2.61
C LEU A 6 1.98 10.77 -2.74
N ALA A 7 2.09 11.33 -3.95
CA ALA A 7 2.93 12.52 -4.22
C ALA A 7 2.62 13.76 -3.34
N PRO A 8 1.37 14.04 -2.93
CA PRO A 8 1.06 15.15 -2.05
C PRO A 8 1.41 14.92 -0.57
N PHE A 9 1.76 13.69 -0.19
CA PHE A 9 1.93 13.26 1.19
C PHE A 9 3.40 12.99 1.52
N ASP A 10 3.77 13.22 2.77
CA ASP A 10 5.12 12.92 3.26
C ASP A 10 5.29 11.41 3.47
N THR A 11 5.72 10.76 2.40
CA THR A 11 5.76 9.30 2.28
C THR A 11 6.99 8.83 1.54
N ARG A 12 7.37 7.58 1.79
CA ARG A 12 8.48 6.91 1.12
C ARG A 12 8.11 5.47 0.80
N ILE A 13 8.23 5.09 -0.47
CA ILE A 13 8.15 3.66 -0.84
C ILE A 13 9.46 3.00 -0.40
N VAL A 14 9.38 2.17 0.63
CA VAL A 14 10.52 1.45 1.23
C VAL A 14 10.86 0.21 0.42
N PHE A 15 9.84 -0.46 -0.11
CA PHE A 15 9.99 -1.69 -0.86
C PHE A 15 8.88 -1.86 -1.90
N ARG A 16 9.24 -2.42 -3.05
CA ARG A 16 8.32 -2.93 -4.06
C ARG A 16 8.96 -4.14 -4.73
N GLY A 17 8.28 -5.29 -4.70
CA GLY A 17 8.83 -6.49 -5.30
C GLY A 17 7.81 -7.59 -5.54
N THR A 18 8.22 -8.56 -6.34
CA THR A 18 7.52 -9.83 -6.55
C THR A 18 8.05 -10.87 -5.56
N ARG A 19 7.16 -11.67 -5.00
CA ARG A 19 7.52 -12.75 -4.09
C ARG A 19 8.36 -13.81 -4.82
N ALA A 20 9.54 -14.09 -4.28
CA ALA A 20 10.41 -15.15 -4.80
C ALA A 20 10.06 -16.53 -4.24
N ALA A 21 9.74 -16.63 -2.95
CA ALA A 21 9.36 -17.87 -2.29
C ALA A 21 8.54 -17.59 -1.02
N THR A 22 7.74 -18.57 -0.58
CA THR A 22 7.09 -18.59 0.74
C THR A 22 7.85 -19.58 1.62
N LEU A 23 8.55 -19.09 2.64
CA LEU A 23 9.40 -19.93 3.50
C LEU A 23 8.61 -20.66 4.59
N ALA A 24 7.47 -20.12 5.02
CA ALA A 24 6.56 -20.73 6.00
C ALA A 24 5.12 -20.18 5.83
N GLY A 25 4.12 -20.97 6.20
CA GLY A 25 2.69 -20.59 6.11
C GLY A 25 2.17 -20.50 4.67
N THR A 26 1.10 -19.73 4.49
CA THR A 26 0.51 -19.45 3.17
C THR A 26 0.44 -17.94 2.94
N ASN A 27 0.64 -17.56 1.68
CA ASN A 27 0.44 -16.19 1.22
C ASN A 27 -0.03 -16.27 -0.23
N ASP A 28 -1.18 -15.70 -0.53
CA ASP A 28 -1.76 -15.75 -1.88
C ASP A 28 -1.44 -14.48 -2.70
N ARG A 29 -0.54 -13.62 -2.19
CA ARG A 29 -0.15 -12.35 -2.82
C ARG A 29 1.23 -12.41 -3.46
N ASP A 30 1.31 -12.24 -4.78
CA ASP A 30 2.57 -12.29 -5.52
C ASP A 30 3.37 -10.99 -5.50
N LEU A 31 2.73 -9.87 -5.12
CA LEU A 31 3.36 -8.55 -5.05
C LEU A 31 3.29 -8.00 -3.62
N ALA A 32 4.38 -7.36 -3.19
CA ALA A 32 4.43 -6.63 -1.93
C ALA A 32 4.90 -5.19 -2.17
N VAL A 33 4.27 -4.26 -1.47
CA VAL A 33 4.64 -2.84 -1.42
C VAL A 33 4.66 -2.42 0.05
N VAL A 34 5.75 -1.81 0.49
CA VAL A 34 5.87 -1.23 1.84
C VAL A 34 6.06 0.27 1.68
N ILE A 35 5.20 1.03 2.34
CA ILE A 35 5.19 2.50 2.31
C ILE A 35 5.37 2.97 3.75
N GLU A 36 6.38 3.79 3.97
CA GLU A 36 6.57 4.54 5.21
C GLU A 36 5.84 5.87 5.08
N PHE A 37 5.09 6.22 6.12
CA PHE A 37 4.44 7.51 6.29
C PHE A 37 5.11 8.21 7.46
N ARG A 38 5.21 9.55 7.42
CA ARG A 38 5.73 10.34 8.55
C ARG A 38 5.00 10.05 9.87
N ASP A 39 3.69 9.88 9.80
CA ASP A 39 2.82 9.59 10.94
C ASP A 39 1.51 8.92 10.49
N GLN A 40 0.77 8.38 11.45
CA GLN A 40 -0.53 7.70 11.23
C GLN A 40 -1.57 8.64 10.59
N THR A 41 -1.58 9.92 10.97
CA THR A 41 -2.48 10.91 10.36
C THR A 41 -2.21 11.11 8.87
N THR A 42 -0.94 11.10 8.45
CA THR A 42 -0.55 11.21 7.04
C THR A 42 -1.02 9.99 6.24
N LEU A 43 -0.94 8.79 6.82
CA LEU A 43 -1.49 7.56 6.24
C LEU A 43 -3.01 7.66 6.05
N GLU A 44 -3.73 8.06 7.09
CA GLU A 44 -5.19 8.17 7.07
C GLU A 44 -5.65 9.21 6.05
N ASN A 45 -4.96 10.35 5.96
CA ASN A 45 -5.26 11.38 4.98
C ASN A 45 -5.02 10.89 3.53
N TRP A 46 -3.95 10.13 3.30
CA TRP A 46 -3.70 9.54 1.98
C TRP A 46 -4.79 8.53 1.60
N PHE A 47 -5.09 7.58 2.49
CA PHE A 47 -6.06 6.53 2.22
C PHE A 47 -7.46 7.11 1.97
N ASN A 48 -7.87 8.15 2.72
CA ASN A 48 -9.17 8.79 2.55
C ASN A 48 -9.19 9.89 1.47
N SER A 49 -8.08 10.17 0.81
CA SER A 49 -8.04 11.19 -0.24
C SER A 49 -8.86 10.80 -1.46
N ASP A 50 -9.50 11.78 -2.10
CA ASP A 50 -10.26 11.58 -3.34
C ASP A 50 -9.41 10.89 -4.42
N THR A 51 -8.12 11.26 -4.49
CA THR A 51 -7.19 10.72 -5.48
C THR A 51 -6.92 9.23 -5.28
N TYR A 52 -6.80 8.74 -4.04
CA TYR A 52 -6.62 7.31 -3.78
C TYR A 52 -7.95 6.55 -3.86
N GLN A 53 -9.03 7.11 -3.29
CA GLN A 53 -10.36 6.50 -3.30
C GLN A 53 -10.86 6.25 -4.73
N ALA A 54 -10.59 7.17 -5.67
CA ALA A 54 -10.92 6.98 -7.08
C ALA A 54 -10.21 5.79 -7.75
N LEU A 55 -9.09 5.30 -7.18
CA LEU A 55 -8.34 4.15 -7.70
C LEU A 55 -8.91 2.81 -7.21
N ILE A 56 -9.66 2.79 -6.11
CA ILE A 56 -10.16 1.55 -5.47
C ILE A 56 -10.98 0.69 -6.45
N PRO A 57 -11.95 1.23 -7.21
CA PRO A 57 -12.72 0.39 -8.13
C PRO A 57 -11.87 -0.27 -9.23
N LEU A 58 -10.78 0.39 -9.65
CA LEU A 58 -9.85 -0.19 -10.62
C LEU A 58 -8.97 -1.25 -9.96
N ARG A 59 -8.44 -0.96 -8.77
CA ARG A 59 -7.63 -1.89 -7.96
C ARG A 59 -8.38 -3.20 -7.75
N ASP A 60 -9.62 -3.13 -7.28
CA ASP A 60 -10.42 -4.30 -6.91
C ASP A 60 -10.80 -5.16 -8.12
N ARG A 61 -10.92 -4.57 -9.32
CA ARG A 61 -11.11 -5.33 -10.57
C ARG A 61 -9.81 -5.95 -11.09
N ALA A 62 -8.67 -5.36 -10.78
CA ALA A 62 -7.38 -5.74 -11.36
C ALA A 62 -6.62 -6.74 -10.48
N ALA A 63 -6.82 -6.72 -9.15
CA ALA A 63 -6.11 -7.57 -8.22
C ALA A 63 -6.84 -7.69 -6.87
N ASP A 64 -6.69 -8.86 -6.23
CA ASP A 64 -7.06 -9.04 -4.83
C ASP A 64 -5.96 -8.45 -3.92
N VAL A 65 -6.27 -7.34 -3.25
CA VAL A 65 -5.30 -6.58 -2.45
C VAL A 65 -5.66 -6.64 -0.97
N VAL A 66 -4.66 -6.87 -0.12
CA VAL A 66 -4.75 -6.69 1.33
C VAL A 66 -3.84 -5.52 1.71
N ILE A 67 -4.40 -4.57 2.47
CA ILE A 67 -3.66 -3.43 3.02
C ILE A 67 -3.69 -3.57 4.54
N THR A 68 -2.52 -3.51 5.14
CA THR A 68 -2.33 -3.55 6.59
C THR A 68 -1.43 -2.38 6.99
N THR A 69 -1.65 -1.86 8.19
CA THR A 69 -0.86 -0.77 8.77
C THR A 69 -0.14 -1.30 10.00
N TYR A 70 1.03 -0.74 10.27
CA TYR A 70 1.89 -1.14 11.38
C TYR A 70 2.42 0.13 12.04
N GLU A 71 2.41 0.14 13.38
CA GLU A 71 3.10 1.13 14.18
C GLU A 71 4.33 0.47 14.80
N ALA A 72 5.44 1.20 14.87
CA ALA A 72 6.62 0.75 15.60
C ALA A 72 6.49 1.18 17.07
N ASP A 73 6.86 0.29 17.99
CA ASP A 73 6.94 0.59 19.43
C ASP A 73 8.04 1.62 19.75
#